data_AF-Q2UME3-F1
#
_entry.id   AF-Q2UME3-F1
#
_cell.length_a   1.000
_cell.length_b   1.000
_cell.length_c   1.000
_cell.angle_alpha   90.00
_cell.angle_beta   90.00
_cell.angle_gamma   90.00
#
_symmetry.space_group_name_H-M   'P 1'
#
loop_
_entity.id
_entity.type
_entity.pdbx_description
1 polymer ?
#
loop_
_entity_poly.entity_id
_entity_poly.type
_entity_poly.pdbx_seq_one_letter_code
_entity_poly.pdbx_strand_id
1 'polypeptide(L)'
;MAVTMLLVIALSSLSVVLADTGLGKDIWTLPFDNITRILKVSKMNVSAAYGEYQIYFFDECLYLSILPLTKISILFFYLRVFPKRSFRNAVYTVIGLNVCYMIAFVLISVFQCRPLDGAWLHWDKEDQYQCNDINAQGWAAAVFNMVLDLVVMIMPLRELYHLQLSLRKKLLVMCMFSLGIFVTLVSILRLKSLIHFADTDNLTWDYVQVGYWSTIEVHVGVICACLPAIRSLLTRICPSIFGDTRVQTSTSRSGGASSRLEGVVQSKPKVKGDDSDFLPLVDMDNSSHFDLQTHW
;
A
#
# COMPACT_ATOMS: atom_id res chain seq x y z
N MET A 1 6.85 -5.22 -3.78
CA MET A 1 6.49 -4.61 -5.08
C MET A 1 6.92 -5.40 -6.30
N ALA A 2 8.20 -5.71 -6.55
CA ALA A 2 8.59 -6.41 -7.79
C ALA A 2 7.86 -7.77 -7.95
N VAL A 3 7.86 -8.60 -6.90
CA VAL A 3 7.11 -9.87 -6.87
C VAL A 3 5.61 -9.62 -7.09
N THR A 4 5.02 -8.63 -6.42
CA THR A 4 3.62 -8.25 -6.59
C THR A 4 3.30 -7.89 -8.04
N MET A 5 4.15 -7.09 -8.71
CA MET A 5 3.94 -6.72 -10.12
C MET A 5 3.99 -7.95 -11.04
N LEU A 6 4.91 -8.88 -10.82
CA LEU A 6 5.00 -10.11 -11.61
C LEU A 6 3.71 -10.93 -11.48
N LEU A 7 3.18 -11.06 -10.26
CA LEU A 7 1.92 -11.77 -10.02
C LEU A 7 0.72 -11.04 -10.62
N VAL A 8 0.69 -9.70 -10.57
CA VAL A 8 -0.37 -8.89 -11.20
C VAL A 8 -0.36 -9.07 -12.72
N ILE A 9 0.82 -9.08 -13.35
CA ILE A 9 0.95 -9.34 -14.79
C ILE A 9 0.42 -10.74 -15.11
N ALA A 10 0.76 -11.74 -14.30
CA ALA A 10 0.24 -13.10 -14.46
C ALA A 10 -1.29 -13.13 -14.35
N LEU A 11 -1.87 -12.52 -13.32
CA LEU A 11 -3.32 -12.39 -13.13
C LEU A 11 -4.00 -11.72 -14.34
N SER A 12 -3.48 -10.56 -14.78
CA SER A 12 -4.02 -9.87 -15.95
C SER A 12 -3.93 -10.71 -17.22
N SER A 13 -2.83 -11.44 -17.42
CA SER A 13 -2.68 -12.32 -18.59
C SER A 13 -3.68 -13.48 -18.59
N LEU A 14 -3.94 -14.08 -17.43
CA LEU A 14 -4.92 -15.16 -17.27
C LEU A 14 -6.33 -14.61 -17.51
N SER A 15 -6.65 -13.42 -17.00
CA SER A 15 -7.96 -12.79 -17.18
C SER A 15 -8.33 -12.56 -18.66
N VAL A 16 -7.34 -12.27 -19.52
CA VAL A 16 -7.56 -12.13 -20.97
C VAL A 16 -7.86 -13.48 -21.61
N VAL A 17 -7.14 -14.53 -21.23
CA VAL A 17 -7.40 -15.90 -21.72
C VAL A 17 -8.78 -16.40 -21.28
N LEU A 18 -9.19 -16.07 -20.05
CA LEU A 18 -10.53 -16.32 -19.52
C LEU A 18 -11.62 -15.60 -20.33
N ALA A 19 -11.40 -14.32 -20.67
CA ALA A 19 -12.35 -13.57 -21.50
C ALA A 19 -12.50 -14.18 -22.91
N ASP A 20 -11.40 -14.61 -23.53
CA ASP A 20 -11.40 -15.19 -24.88
C ASP A 20 -12.04 -16.59 -24.94
N THR A 21 -12.03 -17.34 -23.83
CA THR A 21 -12.64 -18.68 -23.73
C THR A 21 -14.17 -18.65 -23.55
N GLY A 22 -14.78 -17.46 -23.42
CA GLY A 22 -16.24 -17.29 -23.40
C GLY A 22 -16.83 -16.85 -22.06
N LEU A 23 -16.00 -16.41 -21.11
CA LEU A 23 -16.45 -15.76 -19.88
C LEU A 23 -17.34 -14.54 -20.24
N GLY A 24 -18.59 -14.49 -19.74
CA GLY A 24 -19.55 -13.42 -20.04
C GLY A 24 -20.44 -13.63 -21.26
N LYS A 25 -20.56 -14.86 -21.77
CA LYS A 25 -21.69 -15.26 -22.63
C LYS A 25 -22.69 -16.07 -21.81
N ASP A 26 -23.99 -15.94 -22.13
CA ASP A 26 -25.01 -16.78 -21.52
C ASP A 26 -24.66 -18.25 -21.73
N ILE A 27 -24.65 -19.04 -20.65
CA ILE A 27 -24.27 -20.45 -20.71
C ILE A 27 -25.11 -21.24 -21.72
N TRP A 28 -26.35 -20.79 -21.93
CA TRP A 28 -27.33 -21.34 -22.88
C TRP A 28 -27.08 -20.97 -24.35
N THR A 29 -26.22 -20.00 -24.64
CA THR A 29 -25.88 -19.55 -26.01
C THR A 29 -24.57 -20.14 -26.53
N LEU A 30 -23.85 -20.89 -25.69
CA LEU A 30 -22.62 -21.56 -26.08
C LEU A 30 -22.96 -22.83 -26.87
N PRO A 31 -22.26 -23.15 -27.98
CA PRO A 31 -22.48 -24.40 -28.70
C PRO A 31 -22.17 -25.59 -27.78
N PHE A 32 -22.95 -26.66 -27.88
CA PHE A 32 -22.82 -27.82 -26.99
C PHE A 32 -21.41 -28.43 -26.99
N ASP A 33 -20.58 -28.26 -28.02
CA ASP A 33 -19.16 -28.66 -28.05
C ASP A 33 -18.24 -27.78 -27.16
N ASN A 34 -18.54 -26.49 -26.98
CA ASN A 34 -17.85 -25.64 -26.00
C ASN A 34 -18.43 -25.83 -24.60
N ILE A 35 -19.74 -26.03 -24.49
CA ILE A 35 -20.37 -26.45 -23.24
C ILE A 35 -19.86 -27.83 -22.84
N THR A 36 -19.48 -28.72 -23.75
CA THR A 36 -18.87 -30.03 -23.41
C THR A 36 -17.34 -29.98 -23.31
N ARG A 37 -16.65 -28.94 -23.78
CA ARG A 37 -15.26 -28.66 -23.36
C ARG A 37 -15.17 -28.12 -21.92
N ILE A 38 -16.17 -27.33 -21.54
CA ILE A 38 -16.38 -26.86 -20.17
C ILE A 38 -16.95 -28.06 -19.36
N LEU A 39 -18.13 -28.58 -19.69
CA LEU A 39 -18.89 -29.60 -18.93
C LEU A 39 -18.69 -31.09 -19.31
N LYS A 40 -17.88 -31.50 -20.29
CA LYS A 40 -17.69 -32.93 -20.68
C LYS A 40 -16.23 -33.33 -20.64
N VAL A 41 -15.66 -33.16 -19.46
CA VAL A 41 -14.49 -33.93 -18.99
C VAL A 41 -14.96 -35.34 -18.61
N SER A 42 -15.53 -36.09 -19.55
CA SER A 42 -15.82 -37.51 -19.34
C SER A 42 -15.49 -38.27 -20.61
N LYS A 43 -14.34 -38.96 -20.55
CA LYS A 43 -13.76 -39.87 -21.55
C LYS A 43 -13.20 -39.23 -22.82
N MET A 44 -11.96 -38.75 -22.71
CA MET A 44 -10.77 -39.21 -23.49
C MET A 44 -9.73 -38.07 -23.48
N ASN A 45 -8.53 -38.38 -22.97
CA ASN A 45 -7.38 -37.47 -22.73
C ASN A 45 -7.48 -36.53 -21.52
N VAL A 46 -7.34 -37.17 -20.36
CA VAL A 46 -7.15 -36.60 -19.03
C VAL A 46 -6.13 -35.44 -19.00
N SER A 47 -5.07 -35.41 -19.82
CA SER A 47 -4.06 -34.33 -19.80
C SER A 47 -4.48 -32.96 -20.37
N ALA A 48 -5.50 -32.84 -21.22
CA ALA A 48 -5.85 -31.56 -21.87
C ALA A 48 -6.96 -30.78 -21.13
N ALA A 49 -7.86 -31.49 -20.45
CA ALA A 49 -8.96 -30.92 -19.66
C ALA A 49 -8.51 -30.28 -18.34
N TYR A 50 -7.30 -30.58 -17.87
CA TYR A 50 -6.72 -29.89 -16.73
C TYR A 50 -6.53 -28.38 -16.97
N GLY A 51 -6.38 -27.92 -18.22
CA GLY A 51 -5.98 -26.53 -18.51
C GLY A 51 -7.00 -25.46 -18.08
N GLU A 52 -8.29 -25.59 -18.40
CA GLU A 52 -9.27 -24.50 -18.25
C GLU A 52 -9.81 -24.34 -16.81
N TYR A 53 -10.06 -25.45 -16.11
CA TYR A 53 -10.49 -25.44 -14.70
C TYR A 53 -9.35 -25.12 -13.73
N GLN A 54 -8.10 -25.44 -14.10
CA GLN A 54 -6.94 -24.98 -13.36
C GLN A 54 -6.81 -23.45 -13.40
N ILE A 55 -7.18 -22.81 -14.52
CA ILE A 55 -7.02 -21.35 -14.67
C ILE A 55 -7.83 -20.59 -13.62
N TYR A 56 -9.09 -20.95 -13.35
CA TYR A 56 -9.90 -20.30 -12.31
C TYR A 56 -9.30 -20.48 -10.91
N PHE A 57 -8.86 -21.70 -10.59
CA PHE A 57 -8.23 -22.01 -9.31
C PHE A 57 -6.90 -21.25 -9.11
N PHE A 58 -6.07 -21.19 -10.16
CA PHE A 58 -4.82 -20.43 -10.13
C PHE A 58 -5.09 -18.91 -10.06
N ASP A 59 -6.11 -18.40 -10.76
CA ASP A 59 -6.52 -17.00 -10.71
C ASP A 59 -6.95 -16.61 -9.29
N GLU A 60 -7.77 -17.43 -8.64
CA GLU A 60 -8.17 -17.23 -7.24
C GLU A 60 -6.96 -17.21 -6.29
N CYS A 61 -6.06 -18.20 -6.41
CA CYS A 61 -4.85 -18.28 -5.59
C CYS A 61 -3.92 -17.08 -5.80
N LEU A 62 -3.76 -16.62 -7.05
CA LEU A 62 -2.97 -15.44 -7.39
C LEU A 62 -3.60 -14.19 -6.76
N TYR A 63 -4.90 -14.02 -6.93
CA TYR A 63 -5.64 -12.90 -6.34
C TYR A 63 -5.49 -12.84 -4.81
N LEU A 64 -5.74 -13.97 -4.12
CA LEU A 64 -5.60 -14.09 -2.67
C LEU A 64 -4.18 -13.82 -2.18
N SER A 65 -3.17 -14.05 -3.01
CA SER A 65 -1.76 -13.77 -2.72
C SER A 65 -1.37 -12.31 -2.99
N ILE A 66 -1.86 -11.72 -4.09
CA ILE A 66 -1.50 -10.36 -4.51
C ILE A 66 -1.97 -9.31 -3.49
N LEU A 67 -3.16 -9.47 -2.94
CA LEU A 67 -3.73 -8.53 -1.96
C LEU A 67 -2.84 -8.34 -0.72
N PRO A 68 -2.51 -9.39 0.07
CA PRO A 68 -1.64 -9.25 1.23
C PRO A 68 -0.21 -8.87 0.85
N LEU A 69 0.33 -9.34 -0.29
CA LEU A 69 1.67 -8.95 -0.75
C LEU A 69 1.76 -7.45 -1.06
N THR A 70 0.70 -6.86 -1.61
CA THR A 70 0.62 -5.42 -1.85
C THR A 70 0.67 -4.66 -0.53
N LYS A 71 -0.16 -5.05 0.44
CA LYS A 71 -0.21 -4.47 1.79
C LYS A 71 1.13 -4.60 2.54
N ILE A 72 1.75 -5.78 2.50
CA ILE A 72 3.07 -6.04 3.09
C ILE A 72 4.12 -5.10 2.48
N SER A 73 4.07 -4.84 1.18
CA SER A 73 5.00 -3.90 0.55
C SER A 73 4.83 -2.46 1.04
N ILE A 74 3.60 -2.03 1.34
CA ILE A 74 3.32 -0.73 1.98
C ILE A 74 3.87 -0.71 3.41
N LEU A 75 3.64 -1.80 4.17
CA LEU A 75 4.10 -1.92 5.55
C LEU A 75 5.63 -1.90 5.65
N PHE A 76 6.35 -2.52 4.71
CA PHE A 76 7.80 -2.39 4.63
C PHE A 76 8.25 -0.95 4.34
N PHE A 77 7.52 -0.21 3.52
CA PHE A 77 7.77 1.21 3.33
C PHE A 77 7.56 2.00 4.64
N TYR A 78 6.53 1.68 5.43
CA TYR A 78 6.31 2.30 6.74
C TYR A 78 7.45 2.04 7.72
N LEU A 79 8.01 0.83 7.76
CA LEU A 79 9.19 0.52 8.58
C LEU A 79 10.43 1.34 8.19
N ARG A 80 10.56 1.68 6.89
CA ARG A 80 11.66 2.51 6.40
C ARG A 80 11.47 4.00 6.73
N VAL A 81 10.23 4.49 6.73
CA VAL A 81 9.94 5.92 6.94
C VAL A 81 9.87 6.29 8.42
N PHE A 82 9.26 5.45 9.25
CA PHE A 82 8.99 5.79 10.65
C PHE A 82 9.89 4.98 11.60
N PRO A 83 10.89 5.60 12.26
CA PRO A 83 11.83 4.89 13.12
C PRO A 83 11.27 4.54 14.53
N LYS A 84 10.09 5.06 14.90
CA LYS A 84 9.50 4.93 16.23
C LYS A 84 9.22 3.46 16.60
N ARG A 85 9.78 2.97 17.71
CA ARG A 85 9.69 1.56 18.15
C ARG A 85 8.25 1.06 18.30
N SER A 86 7.38 1.82 18.98
CA SER A 86 5.97 1.44 19.15
C SER A 86 5.24 1.27 17.82
N PHE A 87 5.51 2.15 16.84
CA PHE A 87 4.93 2.06 15.51
C PHE A 87 5.47 0.85 14.75
N ARG A 88 6.78 0.58 14.82
CA ARG A 88 7.38 -0.61 14.19
C ARG A 88 6.78 -1.91 14.71
N ASN A 89 6.53 -2.03 16.01
CA ASN A 89 5.89 -3.21 16.60
C ASN A 89 4.46 -3.41 16.06
N ALA A 90 3.68 -2.33 15.94
CA ALA A 90 2.36 -2.37 15.33
C ALA A 90 2.43 -2.80 13.85
N VAL A 91 3.38 -2.27 13.09
CA VAL A 91 3.61 -2.66 11.69
C VAL A 91 3.96 -4.14 11.56
N TYR A 92 4.88 -4.67 12.38
CA TYR A 92 5.21 -6.10 12.37
C TYR A 92 4.01 -6.98 12.70
N THR A 93 3.15 -6.55 13.62
CA THR A 93 1.90 -7.26 13.95
C THR A 93 1.00 -7.35 12.73
N VAL A 94 0.80 -6.24 12.01
CA VAL A 94 -0.06 -6.21 10.81
C VAL A 94 0.57 -6.97 9.64
N ILE A 95 1.90 -6.99 9.50
CA ILE A 95 2.58 -7.87 8.54
C ILE A 95 2.26 -9.33 8.87
N GLY A 96 2.36 -9.72 10.15
CA GLY A 96 2.00 -11.06 10.61
C GLY A 96 0.56 -11.42 10.26
N LEU A 97 -0.39 -10.52 10.50
CA LEU A 97 -1.81 -10.72 10.13
C LEU A 97 -2.01 -10.92 8.62
N ASN A 98 -1.33 -10.14 7.78
CA ASN A 98 -1.41 -10.28 6.32
C ASN A 98 -0.82 -11.62 5.84
N VAL A 99 0.30 -12.06 6.43
CA VAL A 99 0.90 -13.37 6.12
C VAL A 99 -0.02 -14.51 6.57
N CYS A 100 -0.61 -14.40 7.76
CA CYS A 100 -1.58 -15.39 8.25
C CYS A 100 -2.81 -15.45 7.34
N TYR A 101 -3.36 -14.30 6.93
CA TYR A 101 -4.45 -14.23 5.97
C TYR A 101 -4.08 -14.94 4.65
N MET A 102 -2.91 -14.61 4.08
CA MET A 102 -2.44 -15.20 2.83
C MET A 102 -2.35 -16.73 2.94
N ILE A 103 -1.66 -17.25 3.97
CA ILE A 103 -1.45 -18.68 4.14
C ILE A 103 -2.78 -19.39 4.42
N ALA A 104 -3.62 -18.84 5.31
CA ALA A 104 -4.89 -19.47 5.68
C ALA A 104 -5.82 -19.59 4.48
N PHE A 105 -6.09 -18.49 3.76
CA PHE A 105 -7.04 -18.53 2.65
C PHE A 105 -6.51 -19.28 1.44
N VAL A 106 -5.21 -19.22 1.15
CA VAL A 106 -4.63 -20.07 0.08
C VAL A 106 -4.75 -21.55 0.43
N LEU A 107 -4.42 -21.95 1.67
CA LEU A 107 -4.56 -23.36 2.07
C LEU A 107 -6.01 -23.83 2.07
N ILE A 108 -6.95 -22.97 2.51
CA ILE A 108 -8.38 -23.28 2.48
C ILE A 108 -8.84 -23.44 1.03
N SER A 109 -8.50 -22.53 0.11
CA SER A 109 -8.83 -22.66 -1.31
C SER A 109 -8.19 -23.92 -1.92
N VAL A 110 -6.92 -24.23 -1.60
CA VAL A 110 -6.24 -25.44 -2.10
C VAL A 110 -6.87 -26.73 -1.59
N PHE A 111 -7.35 -26.77 -0.35
CA PHE A 111 -7.95 -27.95 0.25
C PHE A 111 -9.47 -27.85 0.38
N GLN A 112 -10.13 -27.07 -0.47
CA GLN A 112 -11.55 -26.77 -0.37
C GLN A 112 -12.45 -28.00 -0.55
N CYS A 113 -11.98 -29.04 -1.26
CA CYS A 113 -12.71 -30.30 -1.46
C CYS A 113 -11.86 -31.52 -1.14
N ARG A 114 -12.52 -32.59 -0.68
CA ARG A 114 -11.94 -33.92 -0.46
C ARG A 114 -12.76 -34.97 -1.22
N PRO A 115 -12.16 -35.73 -2.16
CA PRO A 115 -10.85 -35.50 -2.80
C PRO A 115 -10.75 -34.15 -3.54
N LEU A 116 -9.52 -33.69 -3.82
CA LEU A 116 -9.25 -32.41 -4.50
C LEU A 116 -9.96 -32.34 -5.86
N ASP A 117 -10.11 -33.48 -6.53
CA ASP A 117 -10.81 -33.60 -7.80
C ASP A 117 -12.27 -33.13 -7.73
N GLY A 118 -12.88 -33.19 -6.54
CA GLY A 118 -14.21 -32.64 -6.29
C GLY A 118 -14.30 -31.13 -6.46
N ALA A 119 -13.21 -30.36 -6.36
CA ALA A 119 -13.25 -28.91 -6.54
C ALA A 119 -13.67 -28.48 -7.96
N TRP A 120 -13.49 -29.35 -8.96
CA TRP A 120 -13.87 -29.09 -10.35
C TRP A 120 -14.85 -30.11 -10.92
N LEU A 121 -15.09 -31.24 -10.26
CA LEU A 121 -16.08 -32.24 -10.67
C LEU A 121 -17.45 -32.06 -9.98
N HIS A 122 -17.54 -31.33 -8.87
CA HIS A 122 -18.78 -31.22 -8.07
C HIS A 122 -19.99 -30.59 -8.79
N TRP A 123 -19.81 -30.01 -9.98
CA TRP A 123 -20.91 -29.44 -10.75
C TRP A 123 -21.91 -30.50 -11.27
N ASP A 124 -21.47 -31.75 -11.46
CA ASP A 124 -22.31 -32.85 -11.97
C ASP A 124 -23.27 -33.43 -10.90
N LYS A 125 -23.02 -33.15 -9.61
CA LYS A 125 -23.74 -33.70 -8.44
C LYS A 125 -23.84 -35.23 -8.45
N GLU A 126 -23.02 -35.91 -9.25
CA GLU A 126 -23.16 -37.33 -9.57
C GLU A 126 -22.30 -38.19 -8.62
N ASP A 127 -21.25 -37.58 -8.05
CA ASP A 127 -20.34 -38.18 -7.07
C ASP A 127 -20.41 -37.51 -5.68
N GLN A 128 -20.22 -38.30 -4.61
CA GLN A 128 -20.20 -37.80 -3.22
C GLN A 128 -18.86 -37.13 -2.87
N TYR A 129 -18.67 -35.90 -3.34
CA TYR A 129 -17.56 -35.03 -2.90
C TYR A 129 -17.93 -34.25 -1.63
N GLN A 130 -17.02 -34.21 -0.65
CA GLN A 130 -17.17 -33.33 0.51
C GLN A 130 -16.37 -32.04 0.28
N CYS A 131 -17.09 -30.94 0.05
CA CYS A 131 -16.51 -29.61 -0.16
C CYS A 131 -16.87 -28.66 0.99
N ASN A 132 -15.98 -27.72 1.27
CA ASN A 132 -16.25 -26.58 2.15
C ASN A 132 -17.26 -25.63 1.48
N ASP A 133 -17.91 -24.79 2.28
CA ASP A 133 -18.82 -23.76 1.76
C ASP A 133 -18.00 -22.64 1.08
N ILE A 134 -17.95 -22.69 -0.25
CA ILE A 134 -17.19 -21.78 -1.12
C ILE A 134 -17.70 -20.34 -0.96
N ASN A 135 -19.01 -20.17 -0.79
CA ASN A 135 -19.63 -18.85 -0.63
C ASN A 135 -19.24 -18.25 0.73
N ALA A 136 -19.36 -19.02 1.81
CA ALA A 136 -18.97 -18.58 3.14
C ALA A 136 -17.46 -18.25 3.21
N GLN A 137 -16.62 -19.07 2.58
CA GLN A 137 -15.18 -18.82 2.44
C GLN A 137 -14.91 -17.50 1.71
N GLY A 138 -15.58 -17.27 0.58
CA GLY A 138 -15.43 -16.04 -0.19
C GLY A 138 -15.85 -14.79 0.58
N TRP A 139 -16.97 -14.84 1.30
CA TRP A 139 -17.44 -13.74 2.15
C TRP A 139 -16.47 -13.44 3.28
N ALA A 140 -15.96 -14.49 3.95
CA ALA A 140 -14.96 -14.33 4.99
C ALA A 140 -13.69 -13.68 4.44
N ALA A 141 -13.16 -14.18 3.32
CA ALA A 141 -11.97 -13.63 2.68
C ALA A 141 -12.15 -12.14 2.35
N ALA A 142 -13.28 -11.78 1.73
CA ALA A 142 -13.60 -10.40 1.37
C ALA A 142 -13.66 -9.47 2.60
N VAL A 143 -14.34 -9.88 3.68
CA VAL A 143 -14.47 -9.09 4.91
C VAL A 143 -13.11 -8.91 5.59
N PHE A 144 -12.33 -9.98 5.77
CA PHE A 144 -11.01 -9.88 6.39
C PHE A 144 -10.06 -9.02 5.56
N ASN A 145 -10.07 -9.15 4.23
CA ASN A 145 -9.26 -8.31 3.36
C ASN A 145 -9.61 -6.83 3.50
N MET A 146 -10.91 -6.50 3.50
CA MET A 146 -11.40 -5.12 3.68
C MET A 146 -10.98 -4.53 5.03
N VAL A 147 -11.05 -5.32 6.11
CA VAL A 147 -10.57 -4.88 7.44
C VAL A 147 -9.07 -4.60 7.41
N LEU A 148 -8.28 -5.48 6.78
CA LEU A 148 -6.83 -5.29 6.66
C LEU A 148 -6.48 -4.04 5.84
N ASP A 149 -7.25 -3.72 4.78
CA ASP A 149 -7.09 -2.48 4.01
C ASP A 149 -7.27 -1.24 4.88
N LEU A 150 -8.34 -1.21 5.69
CA LEU A 150 -8.61 -0.09 6.60
C LEU A 150 -7.50 0.07 7.66
N VAL A 151 -7.03 -1.04 8.24
CA VAL A 151 -5.95 -1.01 9.23
C VAL A 151 -4.66 -0.43 8.63
N VAL A 152 -4.27 -0.87 7.44
CA VAL A 152 -3.07 -0.37 6.76
C VAL A 152 -3.22 1.11 6.41
N MET A 153 -4.41 1.55 5.97
CA MET A 153 -4.69 2.95 5.65
C MET A 153 -4.66 3.87 6.89
N ILE A 154 -5.24 3.45 8.01
CA ILE A 154 -5.36 4.28 9.23
C ILE A 154 -4.02 4.41 9.96
N MET A 155 -3.17 3.39 9.89
CA MET A 155 -1.88 3.33 10.58
C MET A 155 -0.98 4.57 10.39
N PRO A 156 -0.66 5.03 9.17
CA PRO A 156 0.17 6.23 8.98
C PRO A 156 -0.54 7.52 9.36
N LEU A 157 -1.89 7.59 9.27
CA LEU A 157 -2.66 8.80 9.58
C LEU A 157 -2.50 9.20 11.04
N ARG A 158 -2.48 8.22 11.94
CA ARG A 158 -2.28 8.46 13.38
C ARG A 158 -0.94 9.11 13.67
N GLU A 159 0.15 8.68 13.04
CA GLU A 159 1.46 9.32 13.22
C GLU A 159 1.55 10.67 12.50
N LEU A 160 0.89 10.82 11.35
CA LEU A 160 0.86 12.08 10.60
C LEU A 160 0.08 13.19 11.32
N TYR A 161 -0.98 12.85 12.08
CA TYR A 161 -1.77 13.84 12.82
C TYR A 161 -0.96 14.57 13.89
N HIS A 162 0.03 13.89 14.48
CA HIS A 162 0.92 14.49 15.48
C HIS A 162 2.02 15.38 14.86
N LEU A 163 2.19 15.38 13.54
CA LEU A 163 3.28 16.07 12.85
C LEU A 163 2.77 17.31 12.10
N GLN A 164 3.31 18.49 12.43
CA GLN A 164 2.97 19.73 11.75
C GLN A 164 3.54 19.75 10.32
N LEU A 165 2.69 19.42 9.33
CA LEU A 165 3.06 19.33 7.93
C LEU A 165 2.67 20.59 7.14
N SER A 166 3.53 21.02 6.22
CA SER A 166 3.24 22.09 5.25
C SER A 166 2.09 21.71 4.31
N LEU A 167 1.36 22.71 3.77
CA LEU A 167 0.15 22.52 2.96
C LEU A 167 0.34 21.54 1.79
N ARG A 168 1.52 21.52 1.15
CA ARG A 168 1.85 20.59 0.06
C ARG A 168 1.87 19.13 0.53
N LYS A 169 2.44 18.87 1.72
CA LYS A 169 2.46 17.54 2.34
C LYS A 169 1.05 17.11 2.77
N LYS A 170 0.22 18.07 3.20
CA LYS A 170 -1.19 17.85 3.54
C LYS A 170 -2.01 17.40 2.32
N LEU A 171 -1.82 18.02 1.16
CA LEU A 171 -2.50 17.63 -0.08
C LEU A 171 -2.19 16.18 -0.49
N LEU A 172 -0.91 15.79 -0.43
CA LEU A 172 -0.50 14.41 -0.71
C LEU A 172 -1.14 13.39 0.23
N VAL A 173 -1.24 13.72 1.53
CA VAL A 173 -1.92 12.86 2.51
C VAL A 173 -3.41 12.75 2.20
N MET A 174 -4.06 13.86 1.81
CA MET A 174 -5.46 13.84 1.36
C MET A 174 -5.65 12.94 0.14
N CYS A 175 -4.77 13.02 -0.87
CA CYS A 175 -4.85 12.14 -2.04
C CYS A 175 -4.71 10.66 -1.68
N MET A 176 -3.79 10.32 -0.77
CA MET A 176 -3.61 8.94 -0.30
C MET A 176 -4.85 8.44 0.43
N PHE A 177 -5.49 9.28 1.24
CA PHE A 177 -6.72 8.94 1.95
C PHE A 177 -7.91 8.75 1.01
N SER A 178 -8.10 9.66 0.04
CA SER A 178 -9.17 9.53 -0.96
C SER A 178 -9.06 8.22 -1.74
N LEU A 179 -7.85 7.80 -2.08
CA LEU A 179 -7.64 6.52 -2.76
C LEU A 179 -7.88 5.31 -1.83
N GLY A 180 -7.57 5.42 -0.54
CA GLY A 180 -7.91 4.37 0.42
C GLY A 180 -9.43 4.21 0.59
N ILE A 181 -10.18 5.32 0.61
CA ILE A 181 -11.66 5.27 0.58
C ILE A 181 -12.14 4.60 -0.71
N PHE A 182 -11.56 4.97 -1.85
CA PHE A 182 -11.94 4.39 -3.14
C PHE A 182 -11.68 2.88 -3.20
N VAL A 183 -10.53 2.40 -2.73
CA VAL A 183 -10.24 0.96 -2.60
C VAL A 183 -11.30 0.26 -1.73
N THR A 184 -11.65 0.86 -0.59
CA THR A 184 -12.67 0.29 0.32
C THR A 184 -14.04 0.18 -0.36
N LEU A 185 -14.43 1.19 -1.15
CA LEU A 185 -15.68 1.15 -1.93
C LEU A 185 -15.65 0.03 -2.96
N VAL A 186 -14.53 -0.17 -3.65
CA VAL A 186 -14.34 -1.28 -4.60
C VAL A 186 -14.49 -2.63 -3.88
N SER A 187 -13.90 -2.80 -2.70
CA SER A 187 -14.04 -4.04 -1.89
C SER A 187 -15.49 -4.30 -1.48
N ILE A 188 -16.27 -3.27 -1.15
CA ILE A 188 -17.70 -3.40 -0.83
C ILE A 188 -18.51 -3.84 -2.05
N LEU A 189 -18.25 -3.24 -3.21
CA LEU A 189 -18.93 -3.61 -4.45
C LEU A 189 -18.61 -5.06 -4.85
N ARG A 190 -17.35 -5.49 -4.67
CA ARG A 190 -16.95 -6.88 -4.85
C ARG A 190 -17.71 -7.82 -3.91
N LEU A 191 -17.80 -7.51 -2.62
CA LEU A 191 -18.56 -8.34 -1.66
C LEU A 191 -20.04 -8.43 -2.06
N LYS A 192 -20.64 -7.33 -2.52
CA LYS A 192 -22.02 -7.35 -3.02
C LYS A 192 -22.17 -8.27 -4.24
N SER A 193 -21.26 -8.21 -5.20
CA SER A 193 -21.26 -9.12 -6.36
C SER A 193 -21.08 -10.58 -5.94
N LEU A 194 -20.27 -10.85 -4.92
CA LEU A 194 -20.05 -12.20 -4.40
C LEU A 194 -21.28 -12.75 -3.66
N ILE A 195 -22.02 -11.90 -2.95
CA ILE A 195 -23.31 -12.27 -2.35
C ILE A 195 -24.34 -12.55 -3.44
N HIS A 196 -24.39 -11.72 -4.49
CA HIS A 196 -25.31 -11.96 -5.60
C HIS A 196 -25.00 -13.27 -6.33
N PHE A 197 -23.72 -13.55 -6.58
CA PHE A 197 -23.26 -14.79 -7.19
C PHE A 197 -23.63 -16.04 -6.39
N ALA A 198 -23.73 -15.94 -5.05
CA ALA A 198 -24.11 -17.08 -4.22
C ALA A 198 -25.58 -17.52 -4.41
N ASP A 199 -26.44 -16.62 -4.91
CA ASP A 199 -27.88 -16.84 -5.09
C ASP A 199 -28.27 -17.15 -6.54
N THR A 200 -27.33 -17.15 -7.50
CA THR A 200 -27.66 -17.28 -8.94
C THR A 200 -27.31 -18.63 -9.54
N ASP A 201 -28.16 -19.11 -10.46
CA ASP A 201 -27.96 -20.38 -11.17
C ASP A 201 -27.02 -20.26 -12.40
N ASN A 202 -26.71 -19.03 -12.84
CA ASN A 202 -25.87 -18.75 -14.02
C ASN A 202 -24.43 -18.39 -13.63
N LEU A 203 -23.65 -19.39 -13.22
CA LEU A 203 -22.26 -19.23 -12.77
C LEU A 203 -21.40 -18.37 -13.71
N THR A 204 -21.41 -18.65 -15.01
CA THR A 204 -20.51 -18.01 -16.00
C THR A 204 -20.81 -16.53 -16.22
N TRP A 205 -22.06 -16.11 -16.07
CA TRP A 205 -22.48 -14.73 -16.33
C TRP A 205 -22.17 -13.83 -15.12
N ASP A 206 -22.52 -14.30 -13.93
CA ASP A 206 -22.39 -13.48 -12.72
C ASP A 206 -20.96 -13.45 -12.16
N TYR A 207 -20.16 -14.49 -12.44
CA TYR A 207 -18.74 -14.50 -12.07
C TYR A 207 -17.93 -13.40 -12.75
N VAL A 208 -18.33 -12.96 -13.95
CA VAL A 208 -17.68 -11.87 -14.70
C VAL A 208 -17.63 -10.60 -13.88
N GLN A 209 -18.73 -10.27 -13.18
CA GLN A 209 -18.79 -9.08 -12.35
C GLN A 209 -17.81 -9.16 -11.17
N VAL A 210 -17.68 -10.34 -10.56
CA VAL A 210 -16.71 -10.60 -9.49
C VAL A 210 -15.28 -10.44 -10.00
N GLY A 211 -14.98 -10.94 -11.20
CA GLY A 211 -13.68 -10.80 -11.85
C GLY A 211 -13.30 -9.34 -12.14
N TYR A 212 -14.24 -8.53 -12.67
CA TYR A 212 -14.01 -7.11 -12.92
C TYR A 212 -13.68 -6.35 -11.64
N TRP A 213 -14.47 -6.52 -10.58
CA TRP A 213 -14.21 -5.85 -9.31
C TRP A 213 -12.88 -6.29 -8.68
N SER A 214 -12.54 -7.57 -8.77
CA SER A 214 -11.27 -8.11 -8.25
C SER A 214 -10.07 -7.53 -9.00
N THR A 215 -10.16 -7.39 -10.33
CA THR A 215 -9.10 -6.79 -11.16
C THR A 215 -8.91 -5.31 -10.83
N ILE A 216 -10.00 -4.55 -10.73
CA ILE A 216 -9.97 -3.13 -10.35
C ILE A 216 -9.36 -2.97 -8.94
N GLU A 217 -9.77 -3.79 -7.98
CA GLU A 217 -9.25 -3.77 -6.61
C GLU A 217 -7.73 -3.94 -6.57
N VAL A 218 -7.22 -4.93 -7.29
CA VAL A 218 -5.78 -5.22 -7.36
C VAL A 218 -5.00 -4.05 -7.97
N HIS A 219 -5.43 -3.52 -9.12
CA HIS A 219 -4.73 -2.42 -9.79
C HIS A 219 -4.78 -1.13 -8.98
N VAL A 220 -5.93 -0.78 -8.42
CA VAL A 220 -6.09 0.41 -7.59
C VAL A 220 -5.28 0.28 -6.28
N GLY A 221 -5.28 -0.91 -5.67
CA GLY A 221 -4.46 -1.21 -4.50
C GLY A 221 -2.96 -1.04 -4.77
N VAL A 222 -2.49 -1.50 -5.93
CA VAL A 222 -1.11 -1.29 -6.39
C VAL A 222 -0.78 0.20 -6.59
N ILE A 223 -1.67 0.96 -7.22
CA ILE A 223 -1.49 2.40 -7.41
C ILE A 223 -1.36 3.08 -6.04
N CYS A 224 -2.27 2.75 -5.10
CA CYS A 224 -2.23 3.24 -3.74
C CYS A 224 -0.90 2.91 -3.05
N ALA A 225 -0.38 1.69 -3.23
CA ALA A 225 0.88 1.24 -2.66
C ALA A 225 2.12 2.00 -3.17
N CYS A 226 2.07 2.51 -4.41
CA CYS A 226 3.16 3.25 -5.02
C CYS A 226 3.21 4.73 -4.60
N LEU A 227 2.09 5.33 -4.18
CA LEU A 227 2.02 6.75 -3.81
C LEU A 227 2.97 7.20 -2.70
N PRO A 228 3.13 6.46 -1.57
CA PRO A 228 4.09 6.85 -0.54
C PRO A 228 5.52 6.94 -1.08
N ALA A 229 5.90 5.99 -1.94
CA ALA A 229 7.23 5.93 -2.54
C ALA A 229 7.43 7.07 -3.56
N ILE A 230 6.43 7.33 -4.41
CA ILE A 230 6.44 8.45 -5.36
C ILE A 230 6.61 9.77 -4.61
N ARG A 231 5.87 9.98 -3.51
CA ARG A 231 6.04 11.15 -2.65
C ARG A 231 7.47 11.29 -2.15
N SER A 232 8.03 10.22 -1.57
CA SER A 232 9.40 10.24 -1.06
C SER A 232 10.44 10.52 -2.16
N LEU A 233 10.19 10.06 -3.39
CA LEU A 233 11.06 10.28 -4.53
C LEU A 233 10.98 11.72 -5.03
N LEU A 234 9.77 12.26 -5.19
CA LEU A 234 9.55 13.65 -5.63
C LEU A 234 10.19 14.67 -4.70
N THR A 235 10.17 14.42 -3.37
CA THR A 235 10.85 15.29 -2.40
C THR A 235 12.38 15.30 -2.53
N ARG A 236 12.98 14.25 -3.14
CA ARG A 236 14.44 14.16 -3.36
C ARG A 236 14.87 14.73 -4.70
N ILE A 237 14.07 14.52 -5.76
CA ILE A 237 14.43 14.92 -7.12
C ILE A 237 14.13 16.41 -7.39
N CYS A 238 13.04 16.95 -6.84
CA CYS A 238 12.62 18.33 -7.06
C CYS A 238 12.55 19.15 -5.76
N PRO A 239 13.68 19.35 -5.04
CA PRO A 239 13.70 20.11 -3.78
C PRO A 239 13.32 21.58 -3.97
N SER A 240 13.45 22.15 -5.18
CA SER A 240 13.01 23.53 -5.48
C SER A 240 11.48 23.69 -5.48
N ILE A 241 10.73 22.65 -5.88
CA ILE A 241 9.25 22.67 -5.95
C ILE A 241 8.62 22.01 -4.71
N PHE A 242 9.33 21.07 -4.06
CA PHE A 242 8.84 20.30 -2.90
C PHE A 242 9.64 20.51 -1.60
N GLY A 243 10.71 21.30 -1.61
CA GLY A 243 11.43 21.70 -0.42
C GLY A 243 10.66 22.77 0.34
N ASP A 244 10.66 22.66 1.66
CA ASP A 244 10.17 23.73 2.52
C ASP A 244 11.06 24.97 2.26
N THR A 245 10.47 26.05 1.76
CA THR A 245 11.14 27.35 1.68
C THR A 245 11.54 27.72 3.12
N ARG A 246 12.77 27.40 3.51
CA ARG A 246 13.42 28.11 4.62
C ARG A 246 13.52 29.55 4.13
N VAL A 247 12.64 30.39 4.66
CA VAL A 247 12.84 31.84 4.63
C VAL A 247 14.20 32.04 5.31
N GLN A 248 15.26 32.17 4.52
CA GLN A 248 16.44 32.85 4.97
C GLN A 248 15.97 34.27 5.23
N THR A 249 15.75 34.60 6.49
CA THR A 249 15.72 35.98 6.93
C THR A 249 17.11 36.54 6.62
N SER A 250 17.29 37.05 5.41
CA SER A 250 18.43 37.89 5.08
C SER A 250 18.28 39.13 5.95
N THR A 251 19.04 39.16 7.04
CA THR A 251 19.25 40.37 7.82
C THR A 251 19.88 41.38 6.86
N SER A 252 19.06 42.27 6.35
CA SER A 252 19.46 43.43 5.57
C SER A 252 20.42 44.28 6.40
N ARG A 253 21.73 44.20 6.13
CA ARG A 253 22.68 45.23 6.57
C ARG A 253 22.47 46.46 5.69
N SER A 254 21.59 47.35 6.15
CA SER A 254 21.44 48.70 5.63
C SER A 254 22.37 49.68 6.36
N GLY A 255 23.01 50.56 5.60
CA GLY A 255 23.69 51.78 6.09
C GLY A 255 25.20 51.57 6.28
N GLY A 256 26.11 52.30 5.66
CA GLY A 256 26.02 53.67 5.16
C GLY A 256 27.28 54.39 5.69
N ALA A 257 28.16 54.80 4.78
CA ALA A 257 29.38 55.52 5.12
C ALA A 257 29.08 56.93 5.65
N SER A 258 29.66 57.32 6.80
CA SER A 258 30.09 58.71 7.06
C SER A 258 30.97 58.84 8.30
N SER A 259 32.15 59.44 8.08
CA SER A 259 32.89 60.42 8.91
C SER A 259 33.12 60.24 10.42
N ARG A 260 34.42 60.21 10.77
CA ARG A 260 35.04 60.73 12.00
C ARG A 260 34.34 61.98 12.59
N LEU A 261 34.15 62.01 13.92
CA LEU A 261 34.70 63.04 14.83
C LEU A 261 34.52 62.62 16.31
N GLU A 262 35.50 62.97 17.14
CA GLU A 262 35.55 62.82 18.60
C GLU A 262 34.37 63.45 19.35
N GLY A 263 34.04 62.89 20.51
CA GLY A 263 33.14 63.50 21.49
C GLY A 263 33.00 62.66 22.77
N VAL A 264 33.81 62.98 23.77
CA VAL A 264 33.67 62.51 25.16
C VAL A 264 32.44 63.15 25.80
N VAL A 265 31.48 62.37 26.28
CA VAL A 265 30.54 62.77 27.37
C VAL A 265 30.14 61.54 28.20
N GLN A 266 30.42 61.61 29.50
CA GLN A 266 29.97 60.69 30.54
C GLN A 266 28.45 60.79 30.80
N SER A 267 27.79 59.67 31.11
CA SER A 267 26.82 59.61 32.22
C SER A 267 26.39 58.16 32.54
N LYS A 268 26.62 57.74 33.79
CA LYS A 268 25.83 56.72 34.52
C LYS A 268 24.43 57.30 34.84
N PRO A 269 23.38 56.56 35.27
CA PRO A 269 23.35 55.29 36.04
C PRO A 269 22.31 54.26 35.49
N LYS A 270 22.08 53.04 36.01
CA LYS A 270 21.46 52.69 37.30
C LYS A 270 21.26 51.17 37.36
N VAL A 271 21.54 50.56 38.51
CA VAL A 271 21.45 49.12 38.78
C VAL A 271 20.07 48.73 39.34
N LYS A 272 19.51 47.62 38.85
CA LYS A 272 18.67 46.61 39.55
C LYS A 272 18.43 45.47 38.54
N GLY A 273 19.07 44.30 38.68
CA GLY A 273 18.54 43.10 39.36
C GLY A 273 17.43 42.49 38.49
N ASP A 274 17.51 41.32 37.88
CA ASP A 274 18.05 40.01 38.28
C ASP A 274 18.00 39.16 36.99
N ASP A 275 19.08 38.47 36.61
CA ASP A 275 19.05 37.31 35.70
C ASP A 275 20.44 36.65 35.69
N SER A 276 20.45 35.41 36.17
CA SER A 276 21.58 34.50 36.26
C SER A 276 22.25 34.24 34.90
N ASP A 277 23.57 34.44 34.90
CA ASP A 277 24.61 33.70 34.17
C ASP A 277 24.32 33.26 32.73
N PHE A 278 24.63 34.15 31.79
CA PHE A 278 25.13 33.74 30.48
C PHE A 278 26.51 34.36 30.26
N LEU A 279 27.56 33.54 30.39
CA LEU A 279 28.93 33.88 30.03
C LEU A 279 29.12 33.60 28.53
N PRO A 280 29.15 34.62 27.64
CA PRO A 280 29.54 34.38 26.27
C PRO A 280 31.04 34.11 26.21
N LEU A 281 31.42 32.97 25.63
CA LEU A 281 32.81 32.63 25.37
C LEU A 281 33.41 33.66 24.42
N VAL A 282 34.47 34.33 24.87
CA VAL A 282 35.32 35.18 24.03
C VAL A 282 36.28 34.25 23.30
N ASP A 283 36.17 34.19 21.97
CA ASP A 283 37.19 33.57 21.14
C ASP A 283 38.47 34.42 21.23
N MET A 284 39.52 33.83 21.81
CA MET A 284 40.85 34.43 21.83
C MET A 284 41.45 34.38 20.43
N ASP A 285 41.46 35.53 19.75
CA ASP A 285 42.17 35.71 18.50
C ASP A 285 43.69 35.70 18.77
N ASN A 286 44.37 34.74 18.16
CA ASN A 286 45.77 34.40 18.41
C ASN A 286 46.69 35.41 17.70
N SER A 287 47.07 36.47 18.42
CA SER A 287 48.13 37.39 18.01
C SER A 287 49.26 37.36 19.03
N SER A 288 50.17 36.40 18.88
CA SER A 288 51.45 36.36 19.61
C SER A 288 52.61 36.70 18.67
N HIS A 289 52.80 37.99 18.42
CA HIS A 289 54.12 38.55 18.17
C HIS A 289 54.76 38.80 19.54
N PHE A 290 55.71 37.96 19.94
CA PHE A 290 56.52 38.16 21.14
C PHE A 290 57.96 38.40 20.71
N ASP A 291 58.30 39.67 20.53
CA ASP A 291 59.68 40.15 20.56
C ASP A 291 60.18 40.09 22.00
N LEU A 292 61.15 39.22 22.28
CA LEU A 292 61.93 39.23 23.52
C LEU A 292 63.36 39.65 23.22
N GLN A 293 63.64 40.92 23.47
CA GLN A 293 64.96 41.41 23.84
C GLN A 293 65.28 40.94 25.26
N THR A 294 66.39 40.23 25.46
CA THR A 294 67.14 40.28 26.73
C THR A 294 68.63 40.09 26.47
N HIS A 295 69.38 41.12 26.87
CA HIS A 295 70.77 41.14 27.32
C HIS A 295 71.33 39.77 27.75
N TRP A 296 72.49 39.38 27.21
CA TRP A 296 73.82 39.34 27.85
C TRP A 296 74.89 39.33 26.76
#